data_AF-A0A848W0T6-F1
#
_entry.id   AF-A0A848W0T6-F1
#
_cell.length_a   1.000
_cell.length_b   1.000
_cell.length_c   1.000
_cell.angle_alpha   90.00
_cell.angle_beta   90.00
_cell.angle_gamma   90.00
#
_symmetry.space_group_name_H-M   'P 1'
#
loop_
_entity.id
_entity.type
_entity.pdbx_description
1 polymer ?
#
loop_
_entity_poly.entity_id
_entity_poly.type
_entity_poly.pdbx_seq_one_letter_code
_entity_poly.pdbx_strand_id
1 'polypeptide(L)'
;DGGQFSTSQGRGVFMDQALDILPADYWRWWLLSHAPENSDSEFTWDNFQASVNKDLADVLGNFVSRVTKFCRSKFGETVPVGGDYGPEEDALIARLAKGLAAYEAQMEAIEIRKASNELRALWVAGNEYLQSTAPWTVFKEDPDRAAVIVRLALNLIRVYAVISAPFIPDAAARMLSAMNTLDTDWPSDMKEALAALPEGHEFSVPDVLFQKITDDQREDWQARFAGTR
;
A
#
# COMPACT_ATOMS: atom_id res chain seq x y z
N ASP A 1 -25.28 0.37 -5.32
CA ASP A 1 -26.32 -0.27 -6.17
C ASP A 1 -27.71 0.29 -5.87
N GLY A 2 -27.79 1.57 -5.51
CA GLY A 2 -28.98 2.24 -5.02
C GLY A 2 -29.48 1.70 -3.67
N GLY A 3 -30.41 2.42 -3.06
CA GLY A 3 -31.19 1.97 -1.90
C GLY A 3 -30.46 1.97 -0.55
N GLN A 4 -31.24 1.82 0.52
CA GLN A 4 -30.73 1.76 1.90
C GLN A 4 -30.44 0.32 2.32
N PHE A 5 -29.52 0.15 3.27
CA PHE A 5 -29.32 -1.13 3.97
C PHE A 5 -30.66 -1.60 4.57
N SER A 6 -30.98 -2.89 4.42
CA SER A 6 -32.23 -3.45 4.94
C SER A 6 -31.99 -4.86 5.47
N THR A 7 -31.99 -5.00 6.79
CA THR A 7 -31.85 -6.31 7.46
C THR A 7 -33.04 -7.22 7.16
N SER A 8 -34.25 -6.67 7.08
CA SER A 8 -35.46 -7.47 6.79
C SER A 8 -35.51 -8.01 5.36
N GLN A 9 -34.86 -7.32 4.41
CA GLN A 9 -34.75 -7.76 3.01
C GLN A 9 -33.40 -8.43 2.71
N GLY A 10 -32.49 -8.54 3.69
CA GLY A 10 -31.13 -9.05 3.46
C GLY A 10 -30.33 -8.22 2.45
N ARG A 11 -30.61 -6.91 2.33
CA ARG A 11 -29.95 -6.01 1.38
C ARG A 11 -28.79 -5.29 2.05
N GLY A 12 -27.59 -5.46 1.49
CA GLY A 12 -26.35 -4.86 1.96
C GLY A 12 -25.40 -5.87 2.61
N VAL A 13 -24.16 -5.44 2.83
CA VAL A 13 -23.10 -6.25 3.45
C VAL A 13 -23.08 -5.95 4.94
N PHE A 14 -23.32 -6.98 5.76
CA PHE A 14 -23.23 -6.89 7.22
C PHE A 14 -21.86 -7.39 7.71
N MET A 15 -21.40 -6.88 8.86
CA MET A 15 -20.04 -7.11 9.34
C MET A 15 -19.71 -8.59 9.56
N ASP A 16 -20.67 -9.38 10.04
CA ASP A 16 -20.57 -10.82 10.23
C ASP A 16 -20.37 -11.58 8.92
N GLN A 17 -20.81 -11.01 7.79
CA GLN A 17 -20.71 -11.61 6.46
C GLN A 17 -19.53 -11.06 5.63
N ALA A 18 -19.09 -9.83 5.92
CA ALA A 18 -18.03 -9.15 5.17
C ALA A 18 -16.70 -9.91 5.25
N LEU A 19 -16.37 -10.42 6.43
CA LEU A 19 -15.09 -11.10 6.69
C LEU A 19 -15.07 -12.55 6.16
N ASP A 20 -16.23 -13.12 5.83
CA ASP A 20 -16.31 -14.44 5.19
C ASP A 20 -15.82 -14.41 3.73
N ILE A 21 -15.89 -13.25 3.08
CA ILE A 21 -15.58 -13.11 1.66
C ILE A 21 -14.27 -12.37 1.39
N LEU A 22 -13.86 -11.47 2.28
CA LEU A 22 -12.64 -10.67 2.13
C LEU A 22 -12.01 -10.31 3.48
N PRO A 23 -10.67 -10.22 3.55
CA PRO A 23 -9.96 -9.72 4.73
C PRO A 23 -10.37 -8.30 5.12
N ALA A 24 -10.24 -7.96 6.40
CA ALA A 24 -10.68 -6.68 6.96
C ALA A 24 -10.08 -5.46 6.26
N ASP A 25 -8.80 -5.50 5.89
CA ASP A 25 -8.09 -4.38 5.26
C ASP A 25 -8.71 -3.89 3.95
N TYR A 26 -9.36 -4.78 3.18
CA TYR A 26 -10.05 -4.42 1.94
C TYR A 26 -11.22 -3.50 2.24
N TRP A 27 -12.01 -3.88 3.24
CA TRP A 27 -13.16 -3.10 3.73
C TRP A 27 -12.71 -1.80 4.39
N ARG A 28 -11.70 -1.87 5.27
CA ARG A 28 -11.17 -0.69 5.96
C ARG A 28 -10.68 0.35 4.98
N TRP A 29 -9.85 -0.06 4.01
CA TRP A 29 -9.34 0.85 2.98
C TRP A 29 -10.49 1.51 2.22
N TRP A 30 -11.43 0.73 1.71
CA TRP A 30 -12.51 1.29 0.90
C TRP A 30 -13.42 2.22 1.71
N LEU A 31 -13.84 1.81 2.90
CA LEU A 31 -14.72 2.60 3.77
C LEU A 31 -14.06 3.92 4.20
N LEU A 32 -12.78 3.91 4.57
CA LEU A 32 -12.06 5.11 4.99
C LEU A 32 -11.75 6.03 3.81
N SER A 33 -11.37 5.48 2.65
CA SER A 33 -11.11 6.26 1.42
C SER A 33 -12.36 6.81 0.75
N HIS A 34 -13.53 6.31 1.13
CA HIS A 34 -14.84 6.76 0.62
C HIS A 34 -15.73 7.32 1.75
N ALA A 35 -15.17 7.62 2.93
CA ALA A 35 -15.92 8.01 4.12
C ALA A 35 -16.82 9.24 3.86
N PRO A 36 -18.14 9.18 4.08
CA PRO A 36 -19.09 10.27 3.76
C PRO A 36 -18.95 11.46 4.72
N GLU A 37 -17.93 12.31 4.51
CA GLU A 37 -17.63 13.46 5.39
C GLU A 37 -18.52 14.67 5.12
N ASN A 38 -18.76 15.01 3.85
CA ASN A 38 -19.50 16.23 3.45
C ASN A 38 -20.80 15.92 2.71
N SER A 39 -20.97 14.68 2.24
CA SER A 39 -22.13 14.22 1.50
C SER A 39 -22.24 12.70 1.59
N ASP A 40 -23.43 12.18 1.36
CA ASP A 40 -23.66 10.74 1.24
C ASP A 40 -22.70 10.12 0.20
N SER A 41 -22.25 8.91 0.49
CA SER A 41 -21.40 8.11 -0.40
C SER A 41 -22.10 6.80 -0.69
N GLU A 42 -22.19 6.44 -1.97
CA GLU A 42 -22.85 5.22 -2.40
C GLU A 42 -21.85 4.07 -2.53
N PHE A 43 -22.17 2.93 -1.93
CA PHE A 43 -21.47 1.67 -2.20
C PHE A 43 -21.98 1.05 -3.50
N THR A 44 -21.08 0.76 -4.43
CA THR A 44 -21.32 -0.13 -5.57
C THR A 44 -20.22 -1.19 -5.61
N TRP A 45 -20.57 -2.41 -6.00
CA TRP A 45 -19.59 -3.49 -6.12
C TRP A 45 -18.52 -3.19 -7.17
N ASP A 46 -18.90 -2.50 -8.25
CA ASP A 46 -17.97 -2.04 -9.29
C ASP A 46 -16.93 -1.08 -8.74
N ASN A 47 -17.36 -0.05 -7.99
CA ASN A 47 -16.43 0.91 -7.41
C ASN A 47 -15.59 0.27 -6.30
N PHE A 48 -16.17 -0.64 -5.52
CA PHE A 48 -15.45 -1.41 -4.52
C PHE A 48 -14.31 -2.23 -5.14
N GLN A 49 -14.62 -3.06 -6.13
CA GLN A 49 -13.65 -3.88 -6.84
C GLN A 49 -12.57 -2.99 -7.49
N ALA A 50 -12.98 -1.98 -8.26
CA ALA A 50 -12.05 -1.13 -9.00
C ALA A 50 -11.09 -0.39 -8.08
N SER A 51 -11.59 0.25 -7.02
CA SER A 51 -10.77 1.02 -6.09
C SER A 51 -9.83 0.13 -5.28
N VAL A 52 -10.32 -1.00 -4.76
CA VAL A 52 -9.48 -1.92 -3.98
C VAL A 52 -8.41 -2.57 -4.84
N ASN A 53 -8.75 -3.07 -6.03
CA ASN A 53 -7.76 -3.67 -6.92
C ASN A 53 -6.70 -2.65 -7.35
N LYS A 54 -7.11 -1.44 -7.71
CA LYS A 54 -6.20 -0.40 -8.16
C LYS A 54 -5.24 0.05 -7.06
N ASP A 55 -5.74 0.27 -5.86
CA ASP A 55 -4.95 0.92 -4.82
C ASP A 55 -4.16 -0.10 -4.00
N LEU A 56 -4.79 -1.18 -3.58
CA LEU A 56 -4.14 -2.19 -2.75
C LEU A 56 -3.30 -3.14 -3.61
N ALA A 57 -3.88 -3.76 -4.64
CA ALA A 57 -3.15 -4.77 -5.43
C ALA A 57 -2.17 -4.12 -6.43
N ASP A 58 -2.63 -3.15 -7.23
CA ASP A 58 -1.84 -2.62 -8.35
C ASP A 58 -0.83 -1.54 -7.97
N VAL A 59 -1.04 -0.81 -6.87
CA VAL A 59 -0.11 0.22 -6.38
C VAL A 59 0.76 -0.32 -5.25
N LEU A 60 0.19 -0.60 -4.08
CA LEU A 60 0.98 -0.98 -2.90
C LEU A 60 1.54 -2.41 -3.01
N GLY A 61 0.67 -3.40 -3.27
CA GLY A 61 1.05 -4.80 -3.38
C GLY A 61 2.03 -5.07 -4.52
N ASN A 62 1.83 -4.41 -5.66
CA ASN A 62 2.74 -4.47 -6.79
C ASN A 62 4.12 -3.91 -6.46
N PHE A 63 4.21 -2.77 -5.75
CA PHE A 63 5.48 -2.20 -5.31
C PHE A 63 6.26 -3.20 -4.45
N VAL A 64 5.63 -3.72 -3.39
CA VAL A 64 6.26 -4.69 -2.47
C VAL A 64 6.73 -5.94 -3.23
N SER A 65 5.87 -6.51 -4.07
CA SER A 65 6.19 -7.71 -4.85
C SER A 65 7.35 -7.47 -5.83
N ARG A 66 7.35 -6.35 -6.55
CA ARG A 66 8.40 -6.05 -7.55
C ARG A 66 9.75 -5.85 -6.89
N VAL A 67 9.81 -5.07 -5.82
CA VAL A 67 11.07 -4.75 -5.11
C VAL A 67 11.66 -6.01 -4.49
N THR A 68 10.88 -6.74 -3.69
CA THR A 68 11.38 -7.91 -2.95
C THR A 68 11.80 -9.05 -3.88
N LYS A 69 10.99 -9.37 -4.91
CA LYS A 69 11.33 -10.41 -5.89
C LYS A 69 12.54 -10.04 -6.73
N PHE A 70 12.67 -8.77 -7.13
CA PHE A 70 13.82 -8.31 -7.89
C PHE A 70 15.10 -8.37 -7.04
N CYS A 71 15.05 -7.88 -5.80
CA CYS A 71 16.17 -7.96 -4.88
C CYS A 71 16.61 -9.41 -4.68
N ARG A 72 15.69 -10.32 -4.34
CA ARG A 72 15.98 -11.75 -4.23
C ARG A 72 16.66 -12.32 -5.46
N SER A 73 16.18 -11.97 -6.64
CA SER A 73 16.73 -12.49 -7.90
C SER A 73 18.12 -11.97 -8.25
N LYS A 74 18.52 -10.78 -7.78
CA LYS A 74 19.74 -10.10 -8.26
C LYS A 74 20.79 -9.85 -7.19
N PHE A 75 20.35 -9.64 -5.95
CA PHE A 75 21.18 -9.31 -4.81
C PHE A 75 21.02 -10.29 -3.64
N GLY A 76 20.06 -11.23 -3.74
CA GLY A 76 19.71 -12.13 -2.64
C GLY A 76 18.66 -11.53 -1.70
N GLU A 77 18.50 -12.14 -0.54
CA GLU A 77 17.47 -11.78 0.45
C GLU A 77 18.01 -10.84 1.54
N THR A 78 18.99 -10.00 1.17
CA THR A 78 19.56 -8.95 2.01
C THR A 78 19.48 -7.60 1.30
N VAL A 79 19.34 -6.51 2.07
CA VAL A 79 19.44 -5.14 1.56
C VAL A 79 20.77 -4.96 0.82
N PRO A 80 20.77 -4.58 -0.47
CA PRO A 80 21.99 -4.52 -1.28
C PRO A 80 23.03 -3.54 -0.72
N VAL A 81 24.30 -3.95 -0.79
CA VAL A 81 25.46 -3.13 -0.39
C VAL A 81 25.93 -2.23 -1.53
N GLY A 82 26.59 -1.12 -1.19
CA GLY A 82 27.35 -0.31 -2.15
C GLY A 82 26.55 0.82 -2.81
N GLY A 83 27.29 1.78 -3.38
CA GLY A 83 26.78 3.01 -3.98
C GLY A 83 26.22 4.00 -2.94
N ASP A 84 26.08 5.26 -3.34
CA ASP A 84 25.51 6.33 -2.51
C ASP A 84 24.20 6.85 -3.12
N TYR A 85 23.34 7.44 -2.28
CA TYR A 85 22.13 8.12 -2.75
C TYR A 85 22.52 9.28 -3.67
N GLY A 86 21.79 9.40 -4.77
CA GLY A 86 21.96 10.47 -5.73
C GLY A 86 20.76 11.41 -5.80
N PRO A 87 20.74 12.30 -6.80
CA PRO A 87 19.69 13.31 -6.95
C PRO A 87 18.27 12.75 -7.07
N GLU A 88 18.11 11.55 -7.66
CA GLU A 88 16.80 10.90 -7.79
C GLU A 88 16.25 10.43 -6.42
N GLU A 89 17.13 9.92 -5.56
CA GLU A 89 16.77 9.52 -4.18
C GLU A 89 16.46 10.74 -3.33
N ASP A 90 17.30 11.78 -3.40
CA ASP A 90 17.08 13.03 -2.66
C ASP A 90 15.74 13.70 -3.06
N ALA A 91 15.42 13.68 -4.35
CA ALA A 91 14.15 14.20 -4.85
C ALA A 91 12.94 13.39 -4.34
N LEU A 92 13.05 12.06 -4.30
CA LEU A 92 12.00 11.21 -3.74
C LEU A 92 11.85 11.43 -2.23
N ILE A 93 12.95 11.50 -1.47
CA ILE A 93 12.95 11.77 -0.03
C ILE A 93 12.23 13.10 0.26
N ALA A 94 12.56 14.16 -0.47
CA ALA A 94 11.91 15.46 -0.31
C ALA A 94 10.40 15.41 -0.62
N ARG A 95 10.02 14.69 -1.68
CA ARG A 95 8.60 14.49 -2.04
C ARG A 95 7.85 13.73 -0.96
N LEU A 96 8.42 12.64 -0.45
CA LEU A 96 7.82 11.81 0.59
C LEU A 96 7.69 12.58 1.91
N ALA A 97 8.70 13.35 2.31
CA ALA A 97 8.66 14.18 3.51
C ALA A 97 7.52 15.21 3.43
N LYS A 98 7.37 15.88 2.29
CA LYS A 98 6.27 16.84 2.07
C LYS A 98 4.89 16.15 2.10
N GLY A 99 4.76 14.99 1.46
CA GLY A 99 3.49 14.25 1.44
C GLY A 99 3.13 13.69 2.81
N LEU A 100 4.11 13.23 3.60
CA LEU A 100 3.88 12.78 4.97
C LEU A 100 3.37 13.93 5.85
N ALA A 101 3.97 15.11 5.76
CA ALA A 101 3.49 16.28 6.51
C ALA A 101 2.06 16.68 6.12
N ALA A 102 1.71 16.57 4.84
CA ALA A 102 0.34 16.82 4.38
C ALA A 102 -0.65 15.76 4.89
N TYR A 103 -0.24 14.48 4.87
CA TYR A 103 -1.00 13.36 5.39
C TYR A 103 -1.27 13.52 6.90
N GLU A 104 -0.24 13.86 7.68
CA GLU A 104 -0.34 14.10 9.12
C GLU A 104 -1.30 15.24 9.43
N ALA A 105 -1.17 16.38 8.76
CA ALA A 105 -2.06 17.52 8.95
C ALA A 105 -3.53 17.16 8.66
N GLN A 106 -3.78 16.33 7.65
CA GLN A 106 -5.13 15.86 7.32
C GLN A 106 -5.65 14.86 8.36
N MET A 107 -4.80 13.96 8.86
CA MET A 107 -5.15 13.04 9.95
C MET A 107 -5.47 13.78 11.25
N GLU A 108 -4.69 14.79 11.62
CA GLU A 108 -4.93 15.66 12.79
C GLU A 108 -6.25 16.43 12.66
N ALA A 109 -6.58 16.89 11.45
CA ALA A 109 -7.83 17.56 11.15
C ALA A 109 -9.03 16.60 10.99
N ILE A 110 -8.82 15.28 11.11
CA ILE A 110 -9.84 14.23 10.93
C ILE A 110 -10.44 14.27 9.50
N GLU A 111 -9.64 14.72 8.52
CA GLU A 111 -9.98 14.70 7.10
C GLU A 111 -9.55 13.35 6.47
N ILE A 112 -10.15 12.26 6.94
CA ILE A 112 -9.76 10.87 6.64
C ILE A 112 -9.70 10.58 5.14
N ARG A 113 -10.67 11.09 4.38
CA ARG A 113 -10.71 10.90 2.93
C ARG A 113 -9.49 11.55 2.26
N LYS A 114 -9.16 12.79 2.65
CA LYS A 114 -7.97 13.48 2.13
C LYS A 114 -6.70 12.76 2.55
N ALA A 115 -6.60 12.38 3.82
CA ALA A 115 -5.46 11.61 4.32
C ALA A 115 -5.26 10.31 3.53
N SER A 116 -6.32 9.56 3.25
CA SER A 116 -6.21 8.34 2.44
C SER A 116 -5.70 8.62 1.01
N ASN A 117 -6.10 9.73 0.39
CA ASN A 117 -5.63 10.13 -0.93
C ASN A 117 -4.13 10.50 -0.89
N GLU A 118 -3.68 11.19 0.15
CA GLU A 118 -2.28 11.55 0.32
C GLU A 118 -1.42 10.30 0.59
N LEU A 119 -1.89 9.38 1.45
CA LEU A 119 -1.25 8.08 1.67
C LEU A 119 -1.11 7.28 0.37
N ARG A 120 -2.18 7.23 -0.44
CA ARG A 120 -2.13 6.61 -1.76
C ARG A 120 -1.12 7.31 -2.69
N ALA A 121 -1.05 8.64 -2.65
CA ALA A 121 -0.11 9.41 -3.45
C ALA A 121 1.35 9.12 -3.06
N LEU A 122 1.63 8.89 -1.76
CA LEU A 122 2.93 8.43 -1.29
C LEU A 122 3.29 7.06 -1.88
N TRP A 123 2.37 6.11 -1.94
CA TRP A 123 2.60 4.80 -2.59
C TRP A 123 2.86 4.92 -4.11
N VAL A 124 2.16 5.83 -4.77
CA VAL A 124 2.36 6.12 -6.20
C VAL A 124 3.74 6.70 -6.45
N ALA A 125 4.23 7.60 -5.57
CA ALA A 125 5.56 8.21 -5.72
C ALA A 125 6.68 7.16 -5.75
N GLY A 126 6.59 6.10 -4.95
CA GLY A 126 7.56 5.00 -4.99
C GLY A 126 7.48 4.19 -6.29
N ASN A 127 6.27 3.95 -6.81
CA ASN A 127 6.10 3.28 -8.11
C ASN A 127 6.65 4.12 -9.28
N GLU A 128 6.40 5.44 -9.27
CA GLU A 128 6.94 6.37 -10.27
C GLU A 128 8.47 6.39 -10.23
N TYR A 129 9.06 6.41 -9.02
CA TYR A 129 10.50 6.31 -8.85
C TYR A 129 11.08 5.02 -9.42
N LEU A 130 10.49 3.86 -9.13
CA LEU A 130 10.93 2.59 -9.74
C LEU A 130 10.79 2.63 -11.27
N GLN A 131 9.74 3.25 -11.80
CA GLN A 131 9.52 3.35 -13.23
C GLN A 131 10.57 4.24 -13.91
N SER A 132 10.90 5.39 -13.33
CA SER A 132 11.88 6.32 -13.92
C SER A 132 13.31 5.80 -13.80
N THR A 133 13.65 5.18 -12.67
CA THR A 133 15.01 4.65 -12.42
C THR A 133 15.23 3.27 -13.02
N ALA A 134 14.17 2.50 -13.25
CA ALA A 134 14.16 1.20 -13.92
C ALA A 134 15.31 0.24 -13.50
N PRO A 135 15.39 -0.16 -12.21
CA PRO A 135 16.52 -0.93 -11.69
C PRO A 135 16.78 -2.26 -12.41
N TRP A 136 15.74 -2.88 -12.99
CA TRP A 136 15.87 -4.09 -13.81
C TRP A 136 16.62 -3.89 -15.13
N THR A 137 16.59 -2.68 -15.67
CA THR A 137 17.37 -2.29 -16.84
C THR A 137 18.76 -1.88 -16.41
N VAL A 138 18.84 -0.96 -15.42
CA VAL A 138 20.10 -0.40 -14.93
C VAL A 138 21.05 -1.47 -14.41
N PHE A 139 20.55 -2.52 -13.75
CA PHE A 139 21.38 -3.62 -13.24
C PHE A 139 22.27 -4.29 -14.31
N LYS A 140 21.87 -4.26 -15.58
CA LYS A 140 22.66 -4.86 -16.67
C LYS A 140 23.92 -4.06 -17.00
N GLU A 141 23.94 -2.78 -16.66
CA GLU A 141 24.99 -1.82 -17.01
C GLU A 141 25.73 -1.34 -15.76
N ASP A 142 24.99 -1.04 -14.70
CA ASP A 142 25.49 -0.52 -13.43
C ASP A 142 24.77 -1.21 -12.25
N PRO A 143 25.29 -2.37 -11.80
CA PRO A 143 24.74 -3.10 -10.65
C PRO A 143 24.73 -2.30 -9.34
N ASP A 144 25.72 -1.41 -9.13
CA ASP A 144 25.82 -0.60 -7.91
C ASP A 144 24.73 0.47 -7.88
N ARG A 145 24.44 1.11 -9.02
CA ARG A 145 23.29 2.03 -9.13
C ARG A 145 21.97 1.29 -8.88
N ALA A 146 21.80 0.09 -9.43
CA ALA A 146 20.61 -0.72 -9.17
C ALA A 146 20.50 -1.14 -7.69
N ALA A 147 21.64 -1.40 -7.02
CA ALA A 147 21.69 -1.71 -5.59
C ALA A 147 21.15 -0.53 -4.74
N VAL A 148 21.57 0.70 -5.05
CA VAL A 148 21.06 1.92 -4.39
C VAL A 148 19.54 2.04 -4.53
N ILE A 149 19.02 1.90 -5.76
CA ILE A 149 17.58 2.03 -6.04
C ILE A 149 16.76 1.01 -5.24
N VAL A 150 17.23 -0.24 -5.23
CA VAL A 150 16.55 -1.33 -4.53
C VAL A 150 16.66 -1.17 -3.01
N ARG A 151 17.81 -0.72 -2.49
CA ARG A 151 18.00 -0.44 -1.06
C ARG A 151 17.03 0.62 -0.55
N LEU A 152 16.89 1.74 -1.27
CA LEU A 152 15.92 2.76 -0.92
C LEU A 152 14.49 2.24 -1.02
N ALA A 153 14.18 1.45 -2.07
CA ALA A 153 12.85 0.88 -2.25
C ALA A 153 12.47 -0.13 -1.15
N LEU A 154 13.41 -0.94 -0.65
CA LEU A 154 13.18 -1.86 0.48
C LEU A 154 12.89 -1.07 1.77
N ASN A 155 13.69 -0.05 2.07
CA ASN A 155 13.43 0.84 3.21
C ASN A 155 12.06 1.53 3.09
N LEU A 156 11.66 1.91 1.87
CA LEU A 156 10.36 2.50 1.60
C LEU A 156 9.19 1.55 1.89
N ILE A 157 9.37 0.22 1.77
CA ILE A 157 8.35 -0.76 2.19
C ILE A 157 8.12 -0.66 3.71
N ARG A 158 9.18 -0.56 4.53
CA ARG A 158 9.03 -0.35 5.98
C ARG A 158 8.30 0.95 6.28
N VAL A 159 8.65 2.05 5.60
CA VAL A 159 7.96 3.34 5.75
C VAL A 159 6.48 3.17 5.40
N TYR A 160 6.15 2.59 4.24
CA TYR A 160 4.77 2.33 3.84
C TYR A 160 4.01 1.48 4.85
N ALA A 161 4.65 0.47 5.43
CA ALA A 161 4.02 -0.34 6.46
C ALA A 161 3.58 0.50 7.66
N VAL A 162 4.48 1.34 8.20
CA VAL A 162 4.17 2.18 9.36
C VAL A 162 3.07 3.19 9.05
N ILE A 163 3.19 3.94 7.96
CA ILE A 163 2.22 5.01 7.66
C ILE A 163 0.86 4.47 7.23
N SER A 164 0.79 3.23 6.75
CA SER A 164 -0.46 2.59 6.33
C SER A 164 -1.20 1.89 7.46
N ALA A 165 -0.57 1.66 8.62
CA ALA A 165 -1.16 0.96 9.75
C ALA A 165 -2.53 1.51 10.22
N PRO A 166 -2.80 2.83 10.20
CA PRO A 166 -4.13 3.36 10.53
C PRO A 166 -5.25 2.86 9.61
N PHE A 167 -4.92 2.55 8.35
CA PHE A 167 -5.88 2.14 7.33
C PHE A 167 -5.93 0.61 7.15
N ILE A 168 -4.76 -0.02 7.02
CA ILE A 168 -4.58 -1.43 6.64
C ILE A 168 -3.62 -2.15 7.61
N PRO A 169 -4.01 -2.33 8.88
CA PRO A 169 -3.12 -2.83 9.94
C PRO A 169 -2.56 -4.24 9.67
N ASP A 170 -3.34 -5.14 9.07
CA ASP A 170 -2.88 -6.52 8.85
C ASP A 170 -1.80 -6.57 7.75
N ALA A 171 -2.00 -5.82 6.66
CA ALA A 171 -1.03 -5.66 5.59
C ALA A 171 0.21 -4.90 6.05
N ALA A 172 0.06 -3.89 6.91
CA ALA A 172 1.17 -3.21 7.56
C ALA A 172 2.04 -4.19 8.36
N ALA A 173 1.43 -5.02 9.22
CA ALA A 173 2.15 -6.04 9.98
C ALA A 173 2.87 -7.05 9.07
N ARG A 174 2.21 -7.50 7.98
CA ARG A 174 2.83 -8.40 6.99
C ARG A 174 4.03 -7.76 6.28
N MET A 175 3.96 -6.46 5.95
CA MET A 175 5.10 -5.75 5.36
C MET A 175 6.27 -5.60 6.35
N LEU A 176 6.01 -5.27 7.61
CA LEU A 176 7.05 -5.20 8.65
C LEU A 176 7.71 -6.57 8.88
N SER A 177 6.90 -7.63 8.97
CA SER A 177 7.39 -9.00 9.08
C SER A 177 8.23 -9.39 7.85
N ALA A 178 7.80 -9.01 6.64
CA ALA A 178 8.57 -9.24 5.43
C ALA A 178 9.91 -8.51 5.44
N MET A 179 9.94 -7.27 5.95
CA MET A 179 11.16 -6.48 6.12
C MET A 179 11.98 -6.90 7.36
N ASN A 180 11.59 -7.97 8.06
CA ASN A 180 12.27 -8.54 9.22
C ASN A 180 12.62 -7.48 10.28
N THR A 181 11.66 -6.62 10.61
CA THR A 181 11.84 -5.56 11.60
C THR A 181 10.64 -5.42 12.51
N LEU A 182 10.92 -5.03 13.75
CA LEU A 182 9.92 -4.64 14.76
C LEU A 182 9.87 -3.12 14.93
N ASP A 183 10.68 -2.39 14.17
CA ASP A 183 10.69 -0.94 14.21
C ASP A 183 9.42 -0.39 13.54
N THR A 184 8.51 0.06 14.40
CA THR A 184 7.24 0.68 14.02
C THR A 184 7.24 2.19 14.22
N ASP A 185 8.41 2.80 14.41
CA ASP A 185 8.51 4.22 14.73
C ASP A 185 7.99 5.07 13.59
N TRP A 186 7.14 6.04 13.93
CA TRP A 186 6.59 6.99 12.97
C TRP A 186 7.73 7.82 12.36
N PRO A 187 7.78 8.03 11.02
CA PRO A 187 8.89 8.75 10.41
C PRO A 187 8.89 10.24 10.82
N SER A 188 9.78 10.64 11.73
CA SER A 188 10.01 12.06 12.06
C SER A 188 10.98 12.75 11.10
N ASP A 189 11.91 11.98 10.53
CA ASP A 189 12.78 12.39 9.44
C ASP A 189 12.73 11.32 8.34
N MET A 190 12.39 11.74 7.13
CA MET A 190 12.17 10.81 6.02
C MET A 190 13.49 10.17 5.52
N LYS A 191 14.62 10.86 5.65
CA LYS A 191 15.92 10.34 5.24
C LYS A 191 16.40 9.27 6.21
N GLU A 192 16.27 9.50 7.50
CA GLU A 192 16.58 8.52 8.55
C GLU A 192 15.66 7.29 8.43
N ALA A 193 14.35 7.51 8.25
CA ALA A 193 13.40 6.42 8.06
C ALA A 193 13.71 5.57 6.80
N LEU A 194 14.26 6.18 5.75
CA LEU A 194 14.71 5.50 4.54
C LEU A 194 16.11 4.89 4.62
N ALA A 195 16.73 4.92 5.81
CA ALA A 195 17.99 4.26 6.14
C ALA A 195 17.87 3.27 7.32
N ALA A 196 16.64 3.04 7.82
CA ALA A 196 16.38 2.22 9.00
C ALA A 196 16.78 0.73 8.83
N LEU A 197 16.70 0.21 7.61
CA LEU A 197 17.20 -1.11 7.23
C LEU A 197 18.60 -0.94 6.62
N PRO A 198 19.68 -1.21 7.37
CA PRO A 198 21.04 -1.00 6.89
C PRO A 198 21.42 -1.99 5.79
N GLU A 199 22.51 -1.70 5.10
CA GLU A 199 23.12 -2.64 4.15
C GLU A 199 23.37 -4.01 4.80
N GLY A 200 23.03 -5.08 4.07
CA GLY A 200 23.14 -6.46 4.57
C GLY A 200 21.99 -6.90 5.48
N HIS A 201 21.05 -6.03 5.85
CA HIS A 201 19.86 -6.41 6.61
C HIS A 201 19.03 -7.45 5.85
N GLU A 202 18.65 -8.54 6.52
CA GLU A 202 17.87 -9.62 5.90
C GLU A 202 16.40 -9.23 5.75
N PHE A 203 15.76 -9.64 4.65
CA PHE A 203 14.32 -9.53 4.46
C PHE A 203 13.80 -10.85 3.88
N SER A 204 12.48 -11.02 3.84
CA SER A 204 11.83 -12.13 3.15
C SER A 204 10.91 -11.62 2.05
N VAL A 205 10.72 -12.44 1.01
CA VAL A 205 9.74 -12.14 -0.04
C VAL A 205 8.36 -12.57 0.45
N PRO A 206 7.42 -11.64 0.71
CA PRO A 206 6.11 -12.02 1.18
C PRO A 206 5.31 -12.70 0.07
N ASP A 207 4.35 -13.54 0.48
CA ASP A 207 3.26 -13.94 -0.39
C ASP A 207 2.50 -12.71 -0.91
N VAL A 208 1.66 -12.92 -1.93
CA VAL A 208 0.83 -11.85 -2.51
C VAL A 208 0.11 -11.08 -1.40
N LEU A 209 0.40 -9.79 -1.28
CA LEU A 209 -0.10 -8.95 -0.19
C LEU A 209 -1.62 -8.77 -0.32
N PHE A 210 -2.08 -8.50 -1.54
CA PHE A 210 -3.49 -8.34 -1.87
C PHE A 210 -3.83 -9.15 -3.13
N GLN A 211 -4.68 -10.15 -2.98
CA GLN A 211 -5.34 -10.81 -4.11
C GLN A 211 -6.34 -9.86 -4.76
N LYS A 212 -6.39 -9.83 -6.08
CA LYS A 212 -7.40 -9.06 -6.81
C LYS A 212 -8.78 -9.69 -6.64
N ILE A 213 -9.78 -8.85 -6.47
CA ILE A 213 -11.19 -9.23 -6.56
C ILE A 213 -11.51 -9.45 -8.04
N THR A 214 -11.89 -10.67 -8.39
CA THR A 214 -12.27 -11.06 -9.76
C THR A 214 -13.70 -10.61 -10.09
N ASP A 215 -14.01 -10.54 -11.39
CA ASP A 215 -15.36 -10.19 -11.86
C ASP A 215 -16.39 -11.23 -11.40
N ASP A 216 -16.03 -12.52 -11.44
CA ASP A 216 -16.87 -13.63 -10.94
C ASP A 216 -17.19 -13.46 -9.45
N GLN A 217 -16.19 -13.13 -8.62
CA GLN A 217 -16.41 -12.86 -7.19
C GLN A 217 -17.31 -11.64 -6.98
N ARG A 218 -17.05 -10.55 -7.70
CA ARG A 218 -17.87 -9.33 -7.62
C ARG A 218 -19.33 -9.63 -7.98
N GLU A 219 -19.58 -10.36 -9.06
CA GLU A 219 -20.92 -10.72 -9.53
C GLU A 219 -21.65 -11.64 -8.55
N ASP A 220 -20.96 -12.65 -8.01
CA ASP A 220 -21.50 -13.52 -6.95
C ASP A 220 -21.91 -12.70 -5.71
N TRP A 221 -21.03 -11.83 -5.22
CA TRP A 221 -21.32 -11.01 -4.05
C TRP A 221 -22.45 -10.01 -4.33
N GLN A 222 -22.45 -9.38 -5.50
CA GLN A 222 -23.53 -8.49 -5.90
C GLN A 222 -24.89 -9.19 -5.86
N ALA A 223 -24.98 -10.41 -6.39
CA ALA A 223 -26.19 -11.22 -6.34
C ALA A 223 -26.54 -11.61 -4.89
N ARG A 224 -25.55 -12.06 -4.11
CA ARG A 224 -25.72 -12.52 -2.72
C ARG A 224 -26.25 -11.42 -1.79
N PHE A 225 -25.81 -10.17 -1.97
CA PHE A 225 -26.14 -9.05 -1.07
C PHE A 225 -27.18 -8.06 -1.64
N ALA A 226 -27.80 -8.38 -2.79
CA ALA A 226 -28.86 -7.56 -3.40
C ALA A 226 -30.14 -7.49 -2.57
N GLY A 227 -30.36 -8.48 -1.69
CA GLY A 227 -31.58 -8.68 -0.94
C GLY A 227 -32.74 -9.27 -1.77
N THR A 228 -33.79 -9.69 -1.08
CA THR A 228 -35.03 -10.14 -1.71
C THR A 228 -35.96 -8.96 -1.96
N ARG A 229 -36.49 -8.87 -3.19
CA ARG A 229 -37.55 -7.90 -3.53
C ARG A 229 -38.85 -8.18 -2.79
#